data_AF-A0A317J4Y7-F1
#
_entry.id   AF-A0A317J4Y7-F1
#
_cell.length_a   1.000
_cell.length_b   1.000
_cell.length_c   1.000
_cell.angle_alpha   90.00
_cell.angle_beta   90.00
_cell.angle_gamma   90.00
#
_symmetry.space_group_name_H-M   'P 1'
#
loop_
_entity.id
_entity.type
_entity.pdbx_description
1 polymer ?
#
loop_
_entity_poly.entity_id
_entity_poly.type
_entity_poly.pdbx_seq_one_letter_code
_entity_poly.pdbx_strand_id
1 'polypeptide(L)'
;MNFQWIEMRIQEEKDRRQREERTLARLPNALEDVFIELNGCIQRYRDSFGAESAGIELLDGKMRITSCERQGEDWEARNSVEVSTVPTLPGFRIERPEQEAVDIVIGLLPGDKLFYRDQEQYITMEELTRKILDRTLFPKLRE
;
A
#
# COMPACT_ATOMS: atom_id res chain seq x y z
N MET A 1 -4.34 -17.86 -46.25
CA MET A 1 -4.68 -18.41 -44.92
C MET A 1 -5.05 -17.23 -44.04
N ASN A 2 -6.23 -17.25 -43.43
CA ASN A 2 -6.62 -16.23 -42.45
C ASN A 2 -6.21 -16.72 -41.05
N PHE A 3 -5.32 -16.00 -40.37
CA PHE A 3 -4.77 -16.41 -39.07
C PHE A 3 -5.57 -15.79 -37.93
N GLN A 4 -6.83 -16.19 -37.77
CA GLN A 4 -7.74 -15.63 -36.76
C GLN A 4 -7.18 -15.64 -35.32
N TRP A 5 -6.29 -16.58 -35.00
CA TRP A 5 -5.66 -16.65 -33.68
C TRP A 5 -4.77 -15.44 -33.36
N ILE A 6 -4.06 -14.86 -34.34
CA ILE A 6 -3.20 -13.70 -34.09
C ILE A 6 -4.05 -12.45 -33.91
N GLU A 7 -5.15 -12.31 -34.64
CA GLU A 7 -6.11 -11.21 -34.47
C GLU A 7 -6.72 -11.24 -33.06
N MET A 8 -7.13 -12.42 -32.59
CA MET A 8 -7.63 -12.61 -31.22
C MET A 8 -6.57 -12.24 -30.17
N ARG A 9 -5.33 -12.72 -30.32
CA ARG A 9 -4.24 -12.40 -29.37
C ARG A 9 -3.87 -10.93 -29.37
N ILE A 10 -3.91 -10.27 -30.52
CA ILE A 10 -3.70 -8.82 -30.62
C ILE A 10 -4.81 -8.08 -29.85
N GLN A 11 -6.06 -8.51 -29.97
CA GLN A 11 -7.16 -7.88 -29.24
C GLN A 11 -7.05 -8.09 -27.73
N GLU A 12 -6.74 -9.30 -27.27
CA GLU A 12 -6.50 -9.58 -25.85
C GLU A 12 -5.38 -8.71 -25.28
N GLU A 13 -4.28 -8.55 -26.01
CA GLU A 13 -3.15 -7.72 -25.57
C GLU A 13 -3.49 -6.22 -25.55
N LYS A 14 -4.29 -5.74 -26.51
CA LYS A 14 -4.82 -4.37 -26.48
C LYS A 14 -5.68 -4.13 -25.25
N ASP A 15 -6.59 -5.05 -24.95
CA ASP A 15 -7.49 -4.94 -23.80
C ASP A 15 -6.70 -5.00 -22.48
N ARG A 16 -5.67 -5.85 -22.40
CA ARG A 16 -4.77 -5.93 -21.24
C ARG A 16 -4.03 -4.62 -21.01
N ARG A 17 -3.42 -4.05 -22.06
CA ARG A 17 -2.70 -2.76 -21.98
C ARG A 17 -3.62 -1.60 -21.59
N GLN A 18 -4.83 -1.56 -22.13
CA GLN A 18 -5.79 -0.52 -21.78
C GLN A 18 -6.20 -0.60 -20.30
N ARG A 19 -6.37 -1.81 -19.74
CA ARG A 19 -6.64 -1.99 -18.31
C ARG A 19 -5.46 -1.59 -17.44
N GLU A 20 -4.25 -1.96 -17.85
CA GLU A 20 -3.01 -1.60 -17.16
C GLU A 20 -2.83 -0.08 -17.12
N GLU A 21 -2.99 0.60 -18.25
CA GLU A 21 -2.90 2.06 -18.34
C GLU A 21 -3.90 2.76 -17.41
N ARG A 22 -5.17 2.31 -17.41
CA ARG A 22 -6.20 2.81 -16.48
C ARG A 22 -5.82 2.59 -15.02
N THR A 23 -5.24 1.44 -14.70
CA THR A 23 -4.82 1.10 -13.33
C THR A 23 -3.66 1.99 -12.89
N LEU A 24 -2.64 2.15 -13.75
CA LEU A 24 -1.50 3.03 -13.51
C LEU A 24 -1.94 4.47 -13.27
N ALA A 25 -2.89 4.97 -14.07
CA ALA A 25 -3.46 6.31 -13.90
C ALA A 25 -4.19 6.50 -12.55
N ARG A 26 -4.60 5.41 -11.88
CA ARG A 26 -5.30 5.44 -10.59
C ARG A 26 -4.37 5.20 -9.39
N LEU A 27 -3.11 4.82 -9.60
CA LEU A 27 -2.17 4.55 -8.51
C LEU A 27 -1.94 5.75 -7.57
N PRO A 28 -1.79 7.00 -8.06
CA PRO A 28 -1.63 8.14 -7.16
C PRO A 28 -2.83 8.32 -6.23
N ASN A 29 -4.05 8.28 -6.78
CA ASN A 29 -5.27 8.38 -5.98
C ASN A 29 -5.44 7.20 -5.02
N ALA A 30 -5.09 5.99 -5.46
CA ALA A 30 -5.15 4.82 -4.59
C ALA A 30 -4.19 4.96 -3.38
N LEU A 31 -3.01 5.57 -3.58
CA LEU A 31 -2.07 5.84 -2.51
C LEU A 31 -2.62 6.88 -1.53
N GLU A 32 -3.24 7.95 -2.05
CA GLU A 32 -3.91 8.97 -1.24
C GLU A 32 -5.06 8.38 -0.40
N ASP A 33 -5.89 7.52 -1.00
CA ASP A 33 -6.99 6.84 -0.28
C ASP A 33 -6.45 5.99 0.89
N VAL A 34 -5.38 5.22 0.65
CA VAL A 34 -4.73 4.44 1.70
C VAL A 34 -4.09 5.33 2.76
N PHE A 35 -3.49 6.46 2.37
CA PHE A 35 -2.94 7.45 3.30
C PHE A 35 -4.01 8.02 4.23
N ILE A 36 -5.20 8.35 3.72
CA ILE A 36 -6.32 8.87 4.53
C ILE A 36 -6.70 7.87 5.62
N GLU A 37 -6.87 6.60 5.26
CA GLU A 37 -7.23 5.53 6.20
C GLU A 37 -6.14 5.30 7.25
N LEU A 38 -4.88 5.23 6.82
CA LEU A 38 -3.74 5.06 7.73
C LEU A 38 -3.57 6.25 8.66
N ASN A 39 -3.76 7.47 8.17
CA ASN A 39 -3.71 8.66 9.01
C ASN A 39 -4.79 8.59 10.10
N GLY A 40 -6.01 8.13 9.78
CA GLY A 40 -7.05 7.84 10.76
C GLY A 40 -6.61 6.85 11.85
N CYS A 41 -5.94 5.76 11.47
CA CYS A 41 -5.36 4.80 12.42
C CYS A 41 -4.25 5.43 13.28
N ILE A 42 -3.37 6.23 12.70
CA ILE A 42 -2.27 6.89 13.40
C ILE A 42 -2.78 7.91 14.41
N GLN A 43 -3.83 8.68 14.09
CA GLN A 43 -4.45 9.58 15.07
C GLN A 43 -4.98 8.82 16.28
N ARG A 44 -5.71 7.71 16.08
CA ARG A 44 -6.19 6.88 17.20
C ARG A 44 -5.06 6.32 18.06
N TYR A 45 -3.95 5.93 17.44
CA TYR A 45 -2.76 5.48 18.15
C TYR A 45 -2.16 6.61 19.00
N ARG A 46 -2.02 7.82 18.42
CA ARG A 46 -1.54 9.02 19.12
C ARG A 46 -2.44 9.43 20.28
N ASP A 47 -3.76 9.36 20.10
CA ASP A 47 -4.72 9.65 21.18
C ASP A 47 -4.54 8.70 22.38
N SER A 48 -4.05 7.49 22.14
CA SER A 48 -3.85 6.47 23.16
C SER A 48 -2.47 6.53 23.83
N PHE A 49 -1.41 6.83 23.06
CA PHE A 49 -0.02 6.68 23.51
C PHE A 49 0.81 7.98 23.50
N GLY A 50 0.24 9.11 23.05
CA GLY A 50 0.90 10.42 22.97
C GLY A 50 1.07 10.91 21.53
N ALA A 51 1.06 12.23 21.33
CA ALA A 51 1.09 12.85 20.00
C ALA A 51 2.34 12.49 19.19
N GLU A 52 3.47 12.30 19.86
CA GLU A 52 4.78 11.99 19.28
C GLU A 52 5.01 10.48 19.07
N SER A 53 4.09 9.63 19.54
CA SER A 53 4.24 8.16 19.53
C SER A 53 4.25 7.54 18.13
N ALA A 54 3.73 8.24 17.13
CA ALA A 54 3.78 7.81 15.75
C ALA A 54 3.74 9.00 14.78
N GLY A 55 4.12 8.78 13.53
CA GLY A 55 4.12 9.75 12.44
C GLY A 55 3.76 9.11 11.11
N ILE A 56 3.12 9.88 10.24
CA ILE A 56 2.83 9.50 8.86
C ILE A 56 3.05 10.71 7.95
N GLU A 57 3.76 10.50 6.85
CA GLU A 57 4.09 11.52 5.86
C GLU A 57 3.89 10.95 4.46
N LEU A 58 3.40 11.78 3.53
CA LEU A 58 3.28 11.46 2.10
C LEU A 58 4.09 12.49 1.31
N LEU A 59 5.16 12.03 0.67
CA LEU A 59 6.10 12.85 -0.10
C LEU A 59 6.44 12.14 -1.41
N ASP A 60 6.29 12.84 -2.54
CA ASP A 60 6.67 12.37 -3.88
C ASP A 60 6.17 10.95 -4.23
N GLY A 61 4.90 10.64 -3.91
CA GLY A 61 4.30 9.32 -4.19
C GLY A 61 4.84 8.19 -3.31
N LYS A 62 5.48 8.55 -2.19
CA LYS A 62 5.91 7.62 -1.14
C LYS A 62 5.32 8.04 0.19
N MET A 63 4.83 7.05 0.91
CA MET A 63 4.30 7.21 2.24
C MET A 63 5.26 6.58 3.23
N ARG A 64 5.63 7.31 4.28
CA ARG A 64 6.45 6.80 5.38
C ARG A 64 5.66 6.88 6.67
N ILE A 65 5.59 5.76 7.38
CA ILE A 65 5.04 5.68 8.73
C ILE A 65 6.17 5.36 9.69
N THR A 66 6.22 6.04 10.83
CA THR A 66 7.22 5.85 11.87
C THR A 66 6.53 5.67 13.22
N SER A 67 6.99 4.70 14.02
CA SER A 67 6.62 4.58 15.43
C SER A 67 7.74 5.11 16.30
N CYS A 68 7.42 5.87 17.35
CA CYS A 68 8.39 6.37 18.31
C CYS A 68 8.14 5.75 19.68
N GLU A 69 9.21 5.45 20.40
CA GLU A 69 9.13 5.06 21.81
C GLU A 69 9.79 6.14 22.67
N ARG A 70 9.22 6.38 23.85
CA ARG A 70 9.78 7.32 24.81
C ARG A 70 11.00 6.71 25.49
N GLN A 71 12.14 7.36 25.36
CA GLN A 71 13.38 7.02 26.07
C GLN A 71 13.74 8.17 27.00
N GLY A 72 13.32 8.06 28.27
CA GLY A 72 13.48 9.13 29.25
C GLY A 72 12.57 10.32 28.95
N GLU A 73 13.15 11.48 28.64
CA GLU A 73 12.43 12.71 28.28
C GLU A 73 12.21 12.86 26.77
N ASP A 74 12.99 12.15 25.96
CA ASP A 74 12.96 12.26 24.49
C ASP A 74 12.13 11.15 23.84
N TRP A 75 11.61 11.45 22.65
CA TRP A 75 10.94 10.49 21.77
C TRP A 75 11.91 10.07 20.66
N GLU A 76 12.17 8.78 20.55
CA GLU A 76 13.06 8.23 19.52
C GLU A 76 12.28 7.36 18.55
N ALA A 77 12.51 7.58 17.25
CA ALA A 77 11.99 6.73 16.19
C ALA A 77 12.55 5.31 16.34
N ARG A 78 11.65 4.32 16.41
CA ARG A 78 12.02 2.92 16.66
C ARG A 78 11.80 2.01 15.47
N ASN A 79 10.67 2.16 14.79
CA ASN A 79 10.34 1.37 13.60
C ASN A 79 9.80 2.28 12.51
N SER A 80 10.00 1.87 11.27
CA SER A 80 9.43 2.55 10.13
C SER A 80 8.96 1.56 9.07
N VAL A 81 7.96 1.99 8.31
CA VAL A 81 7.51 1.31 7.09
C VAL A 81 7.34 2.34 6.00
N GLU A 82 7.78 1.99 4.80
CA GLU A 82 7.59 2.78 3.59
C GLU A 82 6.62 2.07 2.66
N VAL A 83 5.74 2.84 2.04
CA VAL A 83 4.82 2.37 1.01
C VAL A 83 5.03 3.23 -0.23
N SER A 84 5.36 2.60 -1.35
CA SER A 84 5.62 3.28 -2.61
C SER A 84 4.84 2.64 -3.74
N THR A 85 4.46 3.43 -4.75
CA THR A 85 3.84 2.87 -5.96
C THR A 85 4.88 2.18 -6.82
N VAL A 86 4.57 1.00 -7.35
CA VAL A 86 5.43 0.26 -8.28
C VAL A 86 4.74 0.18 -9.66
N PRO A 87 5.16 0.97 -10.66
CA PRO A 87 4.51 0.94 -11.98
C PRO A 87 4.68 -0.38 -12.73
N THR A 88 5.79 -1.09 -12.51
CA THR A 88 6.08 -2.38 -13.17
C THR A 88 5.22 -3.54 -12.63
N LEU A 89 4.60 -3.33 -11.47
CA LEU A 89 3.64 -4.24 -10.85
C LEU A 89 2.51 -3.37 -10.30
N PRO A 90 1.51 -3.00 -11.13
CA PRO A 90 0.56 -1.92 -10.86
C PRO A 90 -0.01 -2.03 -9.44
N GLY A 91 0.55 -1.27 -8.50
CA GLY A 91 0.38 -1.61 -7.10
C GLY A 91 1.30 -0.85 -6.15
N PHE A 92 1.39 -1.36 -4.93
CA PHE A 92 2.23 -0.83 -3.86
C PHE A 92 3.32 -1.82 -3.46
N ARG A 93 4.45 -1.27 -3.05
CA ARG A 93 5.50 -1.99 -2.35
C ARG A 93 5.61 -1.47 -0.93
N ILE A 94 5.53 -2.38 0.03
CA ILE A 94 5.62 -2.13 1.45
C ILE A 94 7.01 -2.62 1.93
N GLU A 95 7.86 -1.69 2.35
CA GLU A 95 9.23 -1.94 2.77
C GLU A 95 9.42 -1.62 4.25
N ARG A 96 10.15 -2.51 4.94
CA ARG A 96 10.58 -2.31 6.33
C ARG A 96 12.06 -2.65 6.43
N PRO A 97 12.85 -1.93 7.26
CA PRO A 97 14.31 -2.11 7.29
C PRO A 97 14.79 -3.56 7.53
N GLU A 98 14.03 -4.36 8.29
CA GLU A 98 14.44 -5.73 8.70
C GLU A 98 13.55 -6.84 8.11
N GLN A 99 12.72 -6.56 7.10
CA GLN A 99 11.79 -7.55 6.53
C GLN A 99 11.80 -7.54 5.01
N GLU A 100 11.41 -8.68 4.43
CA GLU A 100 11.19 -8.78 3.00
C GLU A 100 10.07 -7.83 2.55
N ALA A 101 10.29 -7.19 1.40
CA ALA A 101 9.32 -6.30 0.81
C ALA A 101 8.06 -7.07 0.42
N VAL A 102 6.89 -6.46 0.66
CA VAL A 102 5.61 -7.04 0.30
C VAL A 102 4.99 -6.23 -0.82
N ASP A 103 4.68 -6.89 -1.92
CA ASP A 103 4.05 -6.28 -3.07
C ASP A 103 2.54 -6.54 -3.08
N ILE A 104 1.77 -5.45 -3.13
CA ILE A 104 0.30 -5.47 -3.22
C ILE A 104 -0.09 -5.04 -4.62
N VAL A 105 -0.72 -5.95 -5.36
CA VAL A 105 -1.26 -5.65 -6.69
C VAL A 105 -2.58 -4.91 -6.53
N ILE A 106 -2.74 -3.86 -7.32
CA ILE A 106 -3.97 -3.09 -7.43
C ILE A 106 -4.56 -3.34 -8.79
N GLY A 107 -5.88 -3.41 -8.86
CA GLY A 107 -6.58 -3.39 -10.12
C GLY A 107 -7.93 -2.74 -10.02
N LEU A 108 -8.58 -2.62 -11.16
CA LEU A 108 -9.89 -2.03 -11.30
C LEU A 108 -10.92 -3.11 -11.63
N LEU A 109 -11.97 -3.17 -10.82
CA LEU A 109 -13.19 -3.90 -11.16
C LEU A 109 -14.05 -3.05 -12.12
N PRO A 110 -15.01 -3.66 -12.83
CA PRO A 110 -16.03 -2.91 -13.55
C PRO A 110 -16.68 -1.85 -12.67
N GLY A 111 -16.81 -0.62 -13.18
CA GLY A 111 -17.27 0.55 -12.41
C GLY A 111 -16.16 1.30 -11.67
N ASP A 112 -14.90 1.13 -12.08
CA ASP A 112 -13.72 1.86 -11.57
C ASP A 112 -13.46 1.71 -10.06
N LYS A 113 -13.95 0.60 -9.48
CA LYS A 113 -13.72 0.24 -8.08
C LYS A 113 -12.37 -0.45 -7.93
N LEU A 114 -11.54 0.06 -7.02
CA LEU A 114 -10.24 -0.53 -6.71
C LEU A 114 -10.40 -1.85 -5.95
N PHE A 115 -9.52 -2.80 -6.24
CA PHE A 115 -9.27 -3.96 -5.40
C PHE A 115 -7.78 -4.07 -5.07
N TYR A 116 -7.48 -4.68 -3.94
CA TYR A 116 -6.12 -4.97 -3.49
C TYR A 116 -5.92 -6.47 -3.44
N ARG A 117 -4.76 -6.94 -3.88
CA ARG A 117 -4.43 -8.36 -3.90
C ARG A 117 -3.01 -8.57 -3.39
N ASP A 118 -2.89 -9.40 -2.37
CA ASP A 118 -1.61 -9.92 -1.88
C ASP A 118 -1.44 -11.35 -2.42
N GLN A 119 -0.44 -11.55 -3.27
CA GLN A 119 -0.23 -12.82 -3.99
C GLN A 119 -1.51 -13.29 -4.73
N GLU A 120 -2.17 -14.34 -4.23
CA GLU A 120 -3.39 -14.90 -4.80
C GLU A 120 -4.67 -14.48 -4.04
N GLN A 121 -4.54 -13.74 -2.93
CA GLN A 121 -5.65 -13.42 -2.03
C GLN A 121 -6.07 -11.96 -2.19
N TYR A 122 -7.38 -11.73 -2.38
CA TYR A 122 -7.95 -10.40 -2.30
C TYR A 122 -8.00 -9.95 -0.85
N ILE A 123 -7.56 -8.72 -0.60
CA ILE A 123 -7.56 -8.12 0.73
C ILE A 123 -8.42 -6.86 0.74
N THR A 124 -9.04 -6.63 1.88
CA THR A 124 -9.80 -5.42 2.20
C THR A 124 -8.87 -4.26 2.57
N MET A 125 -9.42 -3.06 2.62
CA MET A 125 -8.69 -1.89 3.14
C MET A 125 -8.25 -2.08 4.59
N GLU A 126 -9.08 -2.72 5.41
CA GLU A 126 -8.74 -3.04 6.81
C GLU A 126 -7.55 -4.00 6.90
N GLU A 127 -7.54 -5.05 6.07
CA GLU A 127 -6.42 -5.99 6.04
C GLU A 127 -5.13 -5.35 5.51
N LEU A 128 -5.24 -4.46 4.51
CA LEU A 128 -4.11 -3.69 3.99
C LEU A 128 -3.53 -2.76 5.07
N THR A 129 -4.37 -1.98 5.74
CA THR A 129 -3.93 -1.07 6.81
C THR A 129 -3.31 -1.83 7.98
N ARG A 130 -3.91 -2.94 8.41
CA ARG A 130 -3.31 -3.85 9.40
C ARG A 130 -1.96 -4.37 8.92
N LYS A 131 -1.87 -4.86 7.69
CA LYS A 131 -0.61 -5.37 7.12
C LYS A 131 0.48 -4.31 7.06
N ILE A 132 0.15 -3.03 6.87
CA ILE A 132 1.10 -1.92 6.88
C ILE A 132 1.54 -1.57 8.31
N LEU A 133 0.57 -1.37 9.22
CA LEU A 133 0.80 -0.76 10.53
C LEU A 133 1.19 -1.74 11.63
N ASP A 134 0.64 -2.95 11.64
CA ASP A 134 0.66 -3.84 12.81
C ASP A 134 2.09 -4.11 13.30
N ARG A 135 2.97 -4.55 12.39
CA ARG A 135 4.38 -4.79 12.70
C ARG A 135 5.18 -3.53 13.04
N THR A 136 4.72 -2.35 12.60
CA THR A 136 5.39 -1.08 12.82
C THR A 136 5.01 -0.49 14.18
N LEU A 137 3.72 -0.49 14.51
CA LEU A 137 3.17 0.09 15.74
C LEU A 137 3.21 -0.87 16.94
N PHE A 138 3.16 -2.18 16.69
CA PHE A 138 3.08 -3.21 17.73
C PHE A 138 4.17 -4.29 17.57
N PRO A 139 5.46 -3.93 17.48
CA PRO A 139 6.55 -4.90 17.21
C PRO A 139 6.69 -5.99 18.29
N LYS A 140 6.18 -5.75 19.51
CA LYS A 140 6.24 -6.64 20.68
C LYS A 140 5.04 -7.61 20.75
N LEU A 141 3.97 -7.39 19.99
CA LEU A 141 2.74 -8.19 20.03
C LEU A 141 2.67 -9.24 18.91
N ARG A 142 3.82 -9.75 18.44
CA ARG A 142 3.86 -10.71 17.32
C ARG A 142 2.96 -11.92 17.60
N GLU A 143 1.88 -12.06 16.83
CA GLU A 143 1.19 -13.34 16.60
C GLU A 143 2.07 -14.27 15.74
#